data_AF-A0A6G1G4R0-F1
#
_entry.id   AF-A0A6G1G4R0-F1
#
_cell.length_a   1.000
_cell.length_b   1.000
_cell.length_c   1.000
_cell.angle_alpha   90.00
_cell.angle_beta   90.00
_cell.angle_gamma   90.00
#
_symmetry.space_group_name_H-M   'P 1'
#
loop_
_entity.id
_entity.type
_entity.pdbx_description
1 polymer ?
#
loop_
_entity_poly.entity_id
_entity_poly.type
_entity_poly.pdbx_seq_one_letter_code
_entity_poly.pdbx_strand_id
1 'polypeptide(L)'
;MAESIPKPSSPLLPHTSSPRPPLGIIKTISIARAIFGGACIFTPHLITQMFQLPLPRGTELFPRLFGVRDLVVGELLWLTLRGERTEEQLKQIRRVVWANIAIDSIDVVSTIWEFAMGRIAGEAALVTGGGAAVFAAVGAAGLYQIGW
;
A
#
# COMPACT_ATOMS: atom_id res chain seq x y z
N MET A 1 32.73 -31.80 45.75
CA MET A 1 32.68 -30.56 44.95
C MET A 1 33.07 -30.94 43.53
N ALA A 2 32.10 -31.06 42.63
CA ALA A 2 32.35 -31.39 41.23
C ALA A 2 32.49 -30.08 40.44
N GLU A 3 33.65 -29.88 39.84
CA GLU A 3 34.01 -28.72 39.04
C GLU A 3 33.26 -28.77 37.70
N SER A 4 32.34 -27.83 37.50
CA SER A 4 31.50 -27.77 36.30
C SER A 4 32.33 -27.25 35.12
N ILE A 5 32.58 -28.10 34.13
CA ILE A 5 33.29 -27.76 32.90
C ILE A 5 32.50 -26.68 32.13
N PRO A 6 33.12 -25.55 31.75
CA PRO A 6 32.46 -24.49 31.00
C PRO A 6 32.07 -25.00 29.60
N LYS A 7 30.79 -24.83 29.26
CA LYS A 7 30.19 -25.25 27.99
C LYS A 7 30.85 -24.46 26.85
N PRO A 8 31.43 -25.11 25.82
CA PRO A 8 32.08 -24.40 24.72
C PRO A 8 31.07 -23.52 23.99
N SER A 9 31.39 -22.23 23.90
CA SER A 9 30.64 -21.25 23.13
C SER A 9 30.55 -21.70 21.68
N SER A 10 29.31 -21.93 21.22
CA SER A 10 29.03 -22.35 19.85
C SER A 10 29.69 -21.39 18.84
N PRO A 11 30.28 -21.91 17.75
CA PRO A 11 30.90 -21.08 16.73
C PRO A 11 29.85 -20.15 16.11
N LEU A 12 30.14 -18.86 16.10
CA LEU A 12 29.38 -17.84 15.37
C LEU A 12 29.41 -18.21 13.89
N LEU A 13 28.33 -18.80 13.38
CA LEU A 13 28.19 -19.01 11.95
C LEU A 13 28.22 -17.64 11.25
N PRO A 14 28.90 -17.52 10.09
CA PRO A 14 28.90 -16.28 9.33
C PRO A 14 27.46 -15.91 9.00
N HIS A 15 27.04 -14.69 9.33
CA HIS A 15 25.81 -14.11 8.83
C HIS A 15 25.92 -14.04 7.30
N THR A 16 25.42 -15.07 6.61
CA THR A 16 25.18 -15.03 5.18
C THR A 16 24.09 -13.97 4.98
N SER A 17 24.51 -12.77 4.59
CA SER A 17 23.59 -11.69 4.26
C SER A 17 22.82 -12.10 3.01
N SER A 18 21.64 -12.70 3.21
CA SER A 18 20.69 -12.95 2.13
C SER A 18 20.50 -11.65 1.33
N PRO A 19 20.54 -11.69 -0.01
CA PRO A 19 20.31 -10.52 -0.84
C PRO A 19 18.99 -9.84 -0.44
N ARG A 20 19.09 -8.64 0.12
CA ARG A 20 17.91 -7.91 0.58
C ARG A 20 17.07 -7.51 -0.63
N PRO A 21 15.75 -7.71 -0.61
CA PRO A 21 14.94 -7.46 -1.78
C PRO A 21 14.86 -5.96 -2.11
N PRO A 22 14.77 -5.62 -3.42
CA PRO A 22 14.67 -4.23 -3.84
C PRO A 22 13.29 -3.66 -3.50
N LEU A 23 13.20 -2.77 -2.51
CA LEU A 23 11.95 -2.13 -2.08
C LEU A 23 11.48 -0.97 -2.99
N GLY A 24 12.00 -0.90 -4.23
CA GLY A 24 11.72 0.19 -5.16
C GLY A 24 10.23 0.30 -5.50
N ILE A 25 9.58 -0.84 -5.72
CA ILE A 25 8.14 -0.90 -6.05
C ILE A 25 7.30 -0.34 -4.90
N ILE A 26 7.58 -0.76 -3.66
CA ILE A 26 6.82 -0.34 -2.47
C ILE A 26 7.03 1.15 -2.20
N LYS A 27 8.24 1.67 -2.45
CA LYS A 27 8.53 3.10 -2.36
C LYS A 27 7.72 3.90 -3.39
N THR A 28 7.63 3.41 -4.63
CA THR A 28 6.82 4.05 -5.67
C THR A 28 5.34 4.07 -5.28
N ILE A 29 4.79 2.96 -4.79
CA ILE A 29 3.39 2.92 -4.30
C ILE A 29 3.18 3.93 -3.18
N SER A 30 4.06 3.94 -2.18
CA SER A 30 3.98 4.85 -1.03
C SER A 30 3.88 6.31 -1.46
N ILE A 31 4.79 6.75 -2.34
CA ILE A 31 4.80 8.13 -2.86
C ILE A 31 3.54 8.40 -3.69
N ALA A 32 3.18 7.49 -4.59
CA ALA A 32 2.03 7.66 -5.46
C ALA A 32 0.73 7.82 -4.64
N ARG A 33 0.51 7.00 -3.62
CA ARG A 33 -0.65 7.10 -2.74
C ARG A 33 -0.66 8.37 -1.89
N ALA A 34 0.49 8.77 -1.36
CA ALA A 34 0.57 10.00 -0.57
C ALA A 34 0.25 11.24 -1.44
N ILE A 35 0.78 11.30 -2.66
CA ILE A 35 0.49 12.40 -3.60
C ILE A 35 -0.98 12.37 -4.02
N PHE A 36 -1.50 11.21 -4.43
CA PHE A 36 -2.88 11.07 -4.87
C PHE A 36 -3.85 11.41 -3.74
N GLY A 37 -3.64 10.86 -2.55
CA GLY A 37 -4.44 11.11 -1.36
C GLY A 37 -4.41 12.57 -0.94
N GLY A 38 -3.23 13.19 -0.94
CA GLY A 38 -3.08 14.63 -0.70
C GLY A 38 -3.87 15.47 -1.72
N ALA A 39 -3.77 15.14 -3.00
CA ALA A 39 -4.51 15.84 -4.04
C ALA A 39 -6.04 15.70 -3.87
N CYS A 40 -6.53 14.50 -3.54
CA CYS A 40 -7.94 14.26 -3.23
C CYS A 40 -8.45 15.08 -2.03
N ILE A 41 -7.59 15.39 -1.05
CA ILE A 41 -7.93 16.20 0.12
C ILE A 41 -7.98 17.69 -0.23
N PHE A 42 -6.95 18.20 -0.89
CA PHE A 42 -6.78 19.64 -1.13
C PHE A 42 -7.51 20.13 -2.38
N THR A 43 -7.56 19.32 -3.43
CA THR A 43 -8.11 19.68 -4.74
C THR A 43 -9.05 18.60 -5.30
N PRO A 44 -10.09 18.17 -4.54
CA PRO A 44 -10.98 17.07 -4.93
C PRO A 44 -11.62 17.30 -6.31
N HIS A 45 -12.08 18.52 -6.58
CA HIS A 45 -12.70 18.89 -7.86
C HIS A 45 -11.74 18.74 -9.05
N LEU A 46 -10.48 19.13 -8.89
CA LEU A 46 -9.50 19.02 -9.98
C LEU A 46 -9.24 17.55 -10.29
N ILE A 47 -9.04 16.75 -9.24
CA ILE A 47 -8.78 15.32 -9.40
C ILE A 47 -9.95 14.62 -10.06
N THR A 48 -11.17 14.84 -9.58
CA THR A 48 -12.32 14.16 -10.19
C THR A 48 -12.61 14.66 -11.60
N GLN A 49 -12.34 15.94 -11.93
CA GLN A 49 -12.41 16.44 -13.30
C GLN A 49 -11.39 15.80 -14.24
N MET A 50 -10.14 15.60 -13.80
CA MET A 50 -9.12 14.90 -14.60
C MET A 50 -9.56 13.48 -14.98
N PHE A 51 -10.41 12.87 -14.15
CA PHE A 51 -10.96 11.55 -14.36
C PHE A 51 -12.38 11.54 -14.94
N GLN A 52 -12.87 12.70 -15.41
CA GLN A 52 -14.21 12.85 -15.98
C GLN A 52 -15.33 12.40 -15.03
N LEU A 53 -15.11 12.58 -13.73
CA LEU A 53 -16.05 12.33 -12.64
C LEU A 53 -16.54 13.67 -12.06
N PRO A 54 -17.44 14.40 -12.74
CA PRO A 54 -17.94 15.66 -12.21
C PRO A 54 -18.71 15.40 -10.90
N LEU A 55 -18.21 15.95 -9.80
CA LEU A 55 -18.87 15.86 -8.51
C LEU A 55 -19.97 16.93 -8.41
N PRO A 56 -21.20 16.56 -8.02
CA PRO A 56 -22.19 17.53 -7.57
C PRO A 56 -21.64 18.34 -6.39
N ARG A 57 -21.98 19.64 -6.31
CA ARG A 57 -21.57 20.48 -5.17
C ARG A 57 -22.09 19.87 -3.86
N GLY A 58 -21.24 19.80 -2.85
CA GLY A 58 -21.57 19.23 -1.54
C GLY A 58 -21.26 17.73 -1.39
N THR A 59 -20.76 17.05 -2.42
CA THR A 59 -20.31 15.64 -2.33
C THR A 59 -18.79 15.50 -2.20
N GLU A 60 -18.08 16.60 -1.92
CA GLU A 60 -16.62 16.62 -1.79
C GLU A 60 -16.10 15.83 -0.59
N LEU A 61 -16.98 15.45 0.33
CA LEU A 61 -16.62 14.63 1.48
C LEU A 61 -16.06 13.26 1.04
N PHE A 62 -16.66 12.63 0.03
CA PHE A 62 -16.24 11.31 -0.44
C PHE A 62 -14.80 11.25 -0.99
N PRO A 63 -14.40 12.10 -1.95
CA PRO A 63 -13.01 12.12 -2.41
C PRO A 63 -12.04 12.50 -1.30
N ARG A 64 -12.43 13.37 -0.35
CA ARG A 64 -11.57 13.70 0.80
C ARG A 64 -11.36 12.50 1.72
N LEU A 65 -12.41 11.75 2.04
CA LEU A 65 -12.31 10.53 2.85
C LEU A 65 -11.45 9.45 2.17
N PHE A 66 -11.67 9.25 0.88
CA PHE A 66 -10.82 8.40 0.04
C PHE A 66 -9.35 8.86 0.10
N GLY A 67 -9.13 10.17 -0.05
CA GLY A 67 -7.81 10.77 -0.03
C GLY A 67 -7.08 10.63 1.32
N VAL A 68 -7.79 10.77 2.44
CA VAL A 68 -7.22 10.56 3.78
C VAL A 68 -6.69 9.14 3.94
N ARG A 69 -7.48 8.14 3.53
CA ARG A 69 -7.07 6.73 3.57
C ARG A 69 -5.78 6.51 2.77
N ASP A 70 -5.74 7.01 1.54
CA ASP A 70 -4.60 6.84 0.65
C ASP A 70 -3.35 7.57 1.17
N LEU A 71 -3.53 8.76 1.75
CA LEU A 71 -2.45 9.51 2.39
C LEU A 71 -1.88 8.78 3.60
N VAL A 72 -2.74 8.29 4.50
CA VAL A 72 -2.32 7.54 5.71
C VAL A 72 -1.59 6.26 5.32
N VAL A 73 -2.11 5.47 4.37
CA VAL A 73 -1.45 4.24 3.92
C VAL A 73 -0.11 4.57 3.24
N GLY A 74 -0.08 5.60 2.39
CA GLY A 74 1.14 6.07 1.73
C GLY A 74 2.22 6.49 2.74
N GLU A 75 1.83 7.23 3.78
CA GLU A 75 2.72 7.67 4.85
C GLU A 75 3.19 6.50 5.73
N LEU A 76 2.32 5.56 6.10
CA LEU A 76 2.72 4.36 6.85
C LEU A 76 3.74 3.51 6.09
N LEU A 77 3.54 3.33 4.78
CA LEU A 77 4.54 2.68 3.92
C LEU A 77 5.85 3.49 3.89
N TRP A 78 5.77 4.81 3.79
CA TRP A 78 6.95 5.67 3.75
C TRP A 78 7.77 5.57 5.04
N LEU A 79 7.11 5.61 6.19
CA LEU A 79 7.74 5.52 7.50
C LEU A 79 8.38 4.14 7.72
N THR A 80 7.68 3.07 7.35
CA THR A 80 8.23 1.71 7.46
C THR A 80 9.43 1.48 6.53
N LEU A 81 9.53 2.21 5.41
CA LEU A 81 10.66 2.15 4.48
C LEU A 81 11.91 2.95 4.94
N ARG A 82 11.80 3.87 5.88
CA ARG A 82 12.92 4.73 6.34
C ARG A 82 13.84 4.06 7.37
N GLY A 83 13.40 2.97 8.00
CA GLY A 83 14.18 2.28 9.02
C GLY A 83 15.21 1.30 8.48
N GLU A 84 15.97 0.71 9.39
CA GLU A 84 16.86 -0.40 9.06
C GLU A 84 16.04 -1.59 8.53
N ARG A 85 16.62 -2.34 7.58
CA ARG A 85 16.00 -3.54 7.02
C ARG A 85 16.20 -4.74 7.94
N THR A 86 15.58 -4.68 9.12
CA THR A 86 15.48 -5.79 10.07
C THR A 86 14.30 -6.70 9.68
N GLU A 87 14.32 -7.95 10.15
CA GLU A 87 13.19 -8.88 9.95
C GLU A 87 11.88 -8.33 10.52
N GLU A 88 11.93 -7.61 11.63
CA GLU A 88 10.74 -6.98 12.23
C GLU A 88 10.21 -5.85 11.36
N GLN A 89 11.11 -5.04 10.77
CA GLN A 89 10.72 -4.00 9.81
C GLN A 89 10.07 -4.61 8.56
N LEU A 90 10.60 -5.72 8.04
CA LEU A 90 10.02 -6.42 6.90
C LEU A 90 8.63 -6.97 7.22
N LYS A 91 8.41 -7.51 8.42
CA LYS A 91 7.07 -7.92 8.87
C LYS A 91 6.10 -6.73 8.93
N GLN A 92 6.54 -5.57 9.40
CA GLN A 92 5.73 -4.36 9.41
C GLN A 92 5.39 -3.90 7.98
N ILE A 93 6.38 -3.85 7.08
CA ILE A 93 6.15 -3.53 5.67
C ILE A 93 5.14 -4.50 5.06
N ARG A 94 5.30 -5.82 5.27
CA ARG A 94 4.34 -6.84 4.79
C ARG A 94 2.93 -6.57 5.29
N ARG A 95 2.74 -6.24 6.58
CA ARG A 95 1.42 -5.92 7.14
C ARG A 95 0.77 -4.71 6.48
N VAL A 96 1.53 -3.63 6.29
CA VAL A 96 0.99 -2.41 5.65
C VAL A 96 0.68 -2.66 4.17
N VAL A 97 1.53 -3.40 3.45
CA VAL A 97 1.27 -3.78 2.06
C VAL A 97 0.04 -4.69 1.95
N TRP A 98 -0.15 -5.64 2.87
CA TRP A 98 -1.36 -6.46 2.92
C TRP A 98 -2.62 -5.63 3.16
N ALA A 99 -2.57 -4.69 4.10
CA ALA A 99 -3.68 -3.77 4.35
C ALA A 99 -4.01 -2.95 3.08
N ASN A 100 -2.98 -2.48 2.37
CA ASN A 100 -3.14 -1.79 1.10
C ASN A 100 -3.85 -2.66 0.05
N ILE A 101 -3.40 -3.90 -0.15
CA ILE A 101 -4.02 -4.83 -1.11
C ILE A 101 -5.48 -5.10 -0.75
N ALA A 102 -5.78 -5.28 0.54
CA ALA A 102 -7.15 -5.52 1.00
C ALA A 102 -8.06 -4.32 0.70
N ILE A 103 -7.61 -3.10 0.98
CA ILE A 103 -8.31 -1.85 0.65
C ILE A 103 -8.60 -1.79 -0.85
N ASP A 104 -7.57 -1.96 -1.67
CA ASP A 104 -7.70 -1.86 -3.13
C ASP A 104 -8.61 -2.96 -3.70
N SER A 105 -8.57 -4.16 -3.11
CA SER A 105 -9.45 -5.27 -3.52
C SER A 105 -10.92 -4.97 -3.20
N ILE A 106 -11.19 -4.35 -2.04
CA ILE A 106 -12.54 -3.89 -1.68
C ILE A 106 -13.02 -2.82 -2.65
N ASP A 107 -12.15 -1.86 -3.02
CA ASP A 107 -12.47 -0.82 -4.00
C ASP A 107 -12.80 -1.43 -5.37
N VAL A 108 -12.02 -2.42 -5.83
CA VAL A 108 -12.30 -3.14 -7.08
C VAL A 108 -13.66 -3.83 -7.04
N VAL A 109 -13.94 -4.63 -6.00
CA VAL A 109 -15.21 -5.36 -5.88
C VAL A 109 -16.39 -4.40 -5.79
N SER A 110 -16.26 -3.33 -5.00
CA SER A 110 -17.31 -2.31 -4.86
C SER A 110 -17.58 -1.61 -6.18
N THR A 111 -16.53 -1.29 -6.93
CA THR A 111 -16.65 -0.66 -8.25
C THR A 111 -17.32 -1.60 -9.26
N ILE A 112 -16.92 -2.87 -9.31
CA ILE A 112 -17.55 -3.88 -10.18
C ILE A 112 -19.04 -4.01 -9.86
N TRP A 113 -19.39 -4.05 -8.58
CA TRP A 113 -20.77 -4.14 -8.13
C TRP A 113 -21.60 -2.94 -8.58
N GLU A 114 -21.12 -1.73 -8.35
CA GLU A 114 -21.82 -0.49 -8.73
C GLU A 114 -21.94 -0.35 -10.26
N PHE A 115 -20.92 -0.78 -11.01
CA PHE A 115 -20.98 -0.81 -12.46
C PHE A 115 -21.99 -1.84 -12.98
N ALA A 116 -22.00 -3.05 -12.41
CA ALA A 116 -22.96 -4.10 -12.77
C ALA A 116 -24.41 -3.71 -12.49
N MET A 117 -24.65 -2.86 -11.47
CA MET A 117 -25.95 -2.29 -11.15
C MET A 117 -26.32 -1.06 -12.00
N GLY A 118 -25.45 -0.62 -12.92
CA GLY A 118 -25.68 0.56 -13.77
C GLY A 118 -25.68 1.88 -12.99
N ARG A 119 -25.08 1.93 -11.79
CA ARG A 119 -25.06 3.11 -10.92
C ARG A 119 -23.91 4.06 -11.20
N ILE A 120 -22.85 3.58 -11.84
CA ILE A 120 -21.69 4.36 -12.26
C ILE A 120 -21.39 4.14 -13.74
N ALA A 121 -20.84 5.17 -14.39
CA ALA A 121 -20.42 5.11 -15.79
C ALA A 121 -19.17 4.22 -15.97
N GLY A 122 -18.91 3.76 -17.20
CA GLY A 122 -17.75 2.91 -17.48
C GLY A 122 -16.42 3.61 -17.22
N GLU A 123 -16.34 4.91 -17.50
CA GLU A 123 -15.18 5.76 -17.24
C GLU A 123 -14.91 5.88 -15.74
N ALA A 124 -15.98 6.07 -14.94
CA ALA A 124 -15.93 6.08 -13.49
C ALA A 124 -15.37 4.76 -12.94
N ALA A 125 -15.89 3.64 -13.46
CA ALA A 125 -15.49 2.31 -13.06
C ALA A 125 -14.03 2.00 -13.45
N LEU A 126 -13.62 2.44 -14.64
CA LEU A 126 -12.26 2.26 -15.14
C LEU A 126 -11.24 3.02 -14.29
N VAL A 127 -11.53 4.27 -13.94
CA VAL A 127 -10.59 5.07 -13.12
C VAL A 127 -10.50 4.51 -11.71
N THR A 128 -11.64 4.33 -11.05
CA THR A 128 -11.67 3.98 -9.62
C THR A 128 -11.27 2.51 -9.42
N GLY A 129 -11.98 1.59 -10.07
CA GLY A 129 -11.72 0.16 -10.00
C GLY A 129 -10.43 -0.24 -10.71
N GLY A 130 -10.13 0.34 -11.88
CA GLY A 130 -8.89 0.05 -12.60
C GLY A 130 -7.66 0.58 -11.86
N GLY A 131 -7.72 1.80 -11.31
CA GLY A 131 -6.65 2.35 -10.47
C GLY A 131 -6.39 1.48 -9.24
N ALA A 132 -7.45 1.08 -8.53
CA ALA A 132 -7.35 0.17 -7.40
C ALA A 132 -6.76 -1.19 -7.79
N ALA A 133 -7.20 -1.78 -8.92
CA ALA A 133 -6.65 -3.03 -9.42
C ALA A 133 -5.14 -2.94 -9.69
N VAL A 134 -4.67 -1.82 -10.27
CA VAL A 134 -3.23 -1.55 -10.46
C VAL A 134 -2.51 -1.50 -9.12
N PHE A 135 -3.00 -0.73 -8.14
CA PHE A 135 -2.35 -0.64 -6.83
C PHE A 135 -2.33 -1.98 -6.08
N ALA A 136 -3.40 -2.78 -6.17
CA ALA A 136 -3.44 -4.13 -5.61
C ALA A 136 -2.37 -5.04 -6.26
N ALA A 137 -2.28 -5.03 -7.59
CA ALA A 137 -1.31 -5.83 -8.33
C ALA A 137 0.14 -5.43 -8.00
N VAL A 138 0.42 -4.13 -7.93
CA VAL A 138 1.74 -3.61 -7.58
C VAL A 138 2.07 -3.93 -6.12
N GLY A 139 1.09 -3.90 -5.21
CA GLY A 139 1.24 -4.34 -3.82
C GLY A 139 1.60 -5.82 -3.71
N ALA A 140 0.90 -6.68 -4.46
CA ALA A 140 1.18 -8.11 -4.51
C ALA A 140 2.57 -8.41 -5.07
N ALA A 141 3.00 -7.68 -6.11
CA ALA A 141 4.36 -7.75 -6.63
C ALA A 141 5.41 -7.30 -5.58
N GLY A 142 5.10 -6.27 -4.79
CA GLY A 142 5.92 -5.84 -3.66
C GLY A 142 6.06 -6.92 -2.57
N LEU A 143 4.98 -7.61 -2.21
CA LEU A 143 5.05 -8.76 -1.29
C LEU A 143 5.91 -9.89 -1.86
N TYR A 144 5.75 -10.18 -3.16
CA TYR A 144 6.53 -11.23 -3.83
C TYR A 144 8.03 -10.95 -3.73
N GLN A 145 8.42 -9.68 -3.88
CA GLN A 145 9.81 -9.27 -3.69
C GLN A 145 10.30 -9.48 -2.25
N ILE A 146 9.48 -9.23 -1.23
CA ILE A 146 9.88 -9.39 0.17
C ILE A 146 10.00 -10.88 0.59
N GLY A 147 9.51 -11.81 -0.24
CA GLY A 147 9.29 -13.21 0.14
C GLY A 147 8.07 -13.27 1.05
N TRP A 148 7.04 -14.02 0.63
CA TRP A 148 5.79 -14.17 1.38
C TRP A 148 6.03 -15.00 2.65
#